data_AF-A0A6N2CSM3-F1
#
_entry.id   AF-A0A6N2CSM3-F1
#
_cell.length_a   1.000
_cell.length_b   1.000
_cell.length_c   1.000
_cell.angle_alpha   90.00
_cell.angle_beta   90.00
_cell.angle_gamma   90.00
#
_symmetry.space_group_name_H-M   'P 1'
#
loop_
_entity.id
_entity.type
_entity.pdbx_description
1 polymer ?
#
loop_
_entity_poly.entity_id
_entity_poly.type
_entity_poly.pdbx_seq_one_letter_code
_entity_poly.pdbx_strand_id
1 'polypeptide(L)'
;MKKFSLFPFFSLFLIFPFWMGCSSAGKQHADACEQHPEIHSYIDDYIVKLKKENIQGEKTVTTDEKVETVQMSGEDLADSYSILLDLNIDLPNLFGRYGCDSTSSNGQRVESFFALDHNLTVRYLQLTYVDDELIYLEGRRKVGSVLAAIDQNLEWNLQSGQLTVKVDYKNLFGREYFYEIEFFVKN
;
A
#
# COMPACT_ATOMS: atom_id res chain seq x y z
N MET A 1 32.77 -77.57 41.05
CA MET A 1 33.08 -76.88 42.31
C MET A 1 32.11 -75.71 42.49
N LYS A 2 31.57 -75.59 43.72
CA LYS A 2 30.92 -74.43 44.38
C LYS A 2 29.66 -73.77 43.78
N LYS A 3 28.61 -73.83 44.60
CA LYS A 3 27.34 -73.06 44.63
C LYS A 3 27.58 -71.58 44.98
N PHE A 4 26.55 -70.73 44.80
CA PHE A 4 26.05 -69.60 45.64
C PHE A 4 25.29 -68.62 44.71
N SER A 5 23.97 -68.72 44.54
CA SER A 5 22.89 -67.99 45.25
C SER A 5 23.08 -66.46 45.36
N LEU A 6 22.14 -65.66 44.86
CA LEU A 6 21.43 -64.66 45.69
C LEU A 6 20.17 -64.12 45.01
N PHE A 7 19.20 -63.82 45.87
CA PHE A 7 17.78 -63.52 45.66
C PHE A 7 17.53 -62.06 45.19
N PRO A 8 16.25 -61.69 44.91
CA PRO A 8 15.84 -60.60 44.03
C PRO A 8 15.67 -59.27 44.77
N PHE A 9 15.68 -58.17 44.01
CA PHE A 9 15.11 -56.90 44.43
C PHE A 9 14.05 -56.47 43.40
N PHE A 10 12.80 -56.63 43.83
CA PHE A 10 11.65 -55.92 43.30
C PHE A 10 11.83 -54.44 43.69
N SER A 11 11.94 -53.54 42.71
CA SER A 11 11.78 -52.11 42.98
C SER A 11 10.95 -51.48 41.87
N LEU A 12 9.79 -51.03 42.32
CA LEU A 12 8.71 -50.33 41.65
C LEU A 12 9.14 -48.87 41.45
N PHE A 13 9.19 -48.36 40.21
CA PHE A 13 8.98 -46.94 39.93
C PHE A 13 8.39 -46.77 38.51
N LEU A 14 7.07 -46.58 38.50
CA LEU A 14 6.31 -45.81 37.49
C LEU A 14 6.92 -44.40 37.30
N ILE A 15 6.46 -43.68 36.26
CA ILE A 15 6.69 -42.24 35.95
C ILE A 15 7.78 -42.06 34.87
N PHE A 16 7.59 -41.49 33.68
CA PHE A 16 6.51 -40.75 33.03
C PHE A 16 6.90 -40.72 31.52
N PRO A 17 5.99 -40.89 30.55
CA PRO A 17 6.31 -40.59 29.17
C PRO A 17 6.35 -39.06 29.02
N PHE A 18 7.53 -38.45 29.10
CA PHE A 18 7.69 -37.05 28.71
C PHE A 18 7.55 -36.96 27.19
N TRP A 19 6.29 -36.83 26.79
CA TRP A 19 5.86 -36.05 25.64
C TRP A 19 6.46 -34.64 25.75
N MET A 20 7.69 -34.47 25.25
CA MET A 20 8.00 -33.24 24.53
C MET A 20 7.62 -33.56 23.08
N GLY A 21 6.34 -33.43 22.71
CA GLY A 21 5.65 -32.15 22.83
C GLY A 21 6.32 -31.19 21.86
N CYS A 22 6.18 -31.51 20.58
CA CYS A 22 6.43 -30.62 19.47
C CYS A 22 5.62 -29.34 19.70
N SER A 23 6.24 -28.32 20.27
CA SER A 23 5.79 -26.95 20.12
C SER A 23 6.82 -26.25 19.26
N SER A 24 6.88 -26.63 17.97
CA SER A 24 7.13 -25.58 16.99
C SER A 24 6.02 -24.57 17.22
N ALA A 25 6.38 -23.50 17.91
CA ALA A 25 5.68 -22.24 17.88
C ALA A 25 5.76 -21.70 16.44
N GLY A 26 5.19 -22.44 15.49
CA GLY A 26 4.69 -21.89 14.26
C GLY A 26 3.38 -21.24 14.63
N LYS A 27 3.47 -20.08 15.31
CA LYS A 27 2.45 -19.07 15.08
C LYS A 27 2.50 -18.87 13.57
N GLN A 28 1.54 -19.44 12.88
CA GLN A 28 1.11 -18.90 11.59
C GLN A 28 0.81 -17.43 11.90
N HIS A 29 1.82 -16.59 11.73
CA HIS A 29 1.56 -15.22 11.36
C HIS A 29 0.77 -15.40 10.06
N ALA A 30 -0.55 -15.22 10.13
CA ALA A 30 -1.28 -14.81 8.96
C ALA A 30 -0.47 -13.64 8.42
N ASP A 31 0.12 -13.80 7.23
CA ASP A 31 1.02 -12.81 6.67
C ASP A 31 0.25 -11.49 6.70
N ALA A 32 0.76 -10.48 7.41
CA ALA A 32 0.08 -9.19 7.59
C ALA A 32 -0.23 -8.51 6.23
N CYS A 33 0.37 -9.01 5.15
CA CYS A 33 0.15 -8.58 3.79
C CYS A 33 -1.02 -9.29 3.06
N GLU A 34 -1.71 -10.26 3.68
CA GLU A 34 -2.88 -10.92 3.08
C GLU A 34 -4.16 -10.08 3.16
N GLN A 35 -4.22 -9.12 4.08
CA GLN A 35 -5.31 -8.14 4.14
C GLN A 35 -4.84 -6.86 3.45
N HIS A 36 -5.20 -6.72 2.17
CA HIS A 36 -4.97 -5.48 1.45
C HIS A 36 -6.00 -4.41 1.88
N PRO A 37 -5.61 -3.13 1.86
CA PRO A 37 -6.48 -2.04 2.25
C PRO A 37 -7.54 -1.78 1.15
N GLU A 38 -8.80 -1.63 1.56
CA GLU A 38 -9.90 -1.25 0.67
C GLU A 38 -9.84 0.24 0.31
N ILE A 39 -8.80 0.67 -0.43
CA ILE A 39 -8.64 2.09 -0.81
C ILE A 39 -9.67 2.56 -1.85
N HIS A 40 -10.24 1.62 -2.61
CA HIS A 40 -11.21 1.92 -3.67
C HIS A 40 -12.47 2.59 -3.13
N SER A 41 -13.00 2.12 -1.99
CA SER A 41 -14.20 2.70 -1.38
C SER A 41 -13.97 4.16 -0.99
N TYR A 42 -12.82 4.49 -0.38
CA TYR A 42 -12.46 5.88 -0.05
C TYR A 42 -12.40 6.80 -1.28
N ILE A 43 -11.81 6.32 -2.37
CA ILE A 43 -11.66 7.09 -3.60
C ILE A 43 -13.02 7.27 -4.28
N ASP A 44 -13.80 6.20 -4.40
CA ASP A 44 -15.13 6.22 -5.02
C ASP A 44 -16.09 7.15 -4.26
N ASP A 45 -16.14 7.05 -2.93
CA ASP A 45 -16.96 7.92 -2.10
C ASP A 45 -16.59 9.40 -2.28
N TYR A 46 -15.30 9.70 -2.40
CA TYR A 46 -14.82 11.05 -2.66
C TYR A 46 -15.20 11.56 -4.06
N ILE A 47 -15.03 10.74 -5.10
CA ILE A 47 -15.44 11.05 -6.48
C ILE A 47 -16.96 11.29 -6.55
N VAL A 48 -17.75 10.42 -5.91
CA VAL A 48 -19.21 10.57 -5.83
C VAL A 48 -19.59 11.87 -5.13
N LYS A 49 -18.90 12.21 -4.03
CA LYS A 49 -19.10 13.49 -3.33
C LYS A 49 -18.84 14.67 -4.26
N LEU A 50 -17.69 14.72 -4.93
CA LEU A 50 -17.34 15.79 -5.89
C LEU A 50 -18.42 15.97 -6.97
N LYS A 51 -18.88 14.87 -7.57
CA LYS A 51 -19.91 14.89 -8.62
C LYS A 51 -21.28 15.32 -8.09
N LYS A 52 -21.72 14.77 -6.96
CA LYS A 52 -23.05 15.03 -6.38
C LYS A 52 -23.19 16.46 -5.86
N GLU A 53 -22.14 16.98 -5.24
CA GLU A 53 -22.12 18.33 -4.67
C GLU A 53 -21.69 19.40 -5.70
N ASN A 54 -21.30 18.97 -6.91
CA ASN A 54 -20.78 19.83 -7.98
C ASN A 54 -19.65 20.75 -7.48
N ILE A 55 -18.75 20.19 -6.69
CA ILE A 55 -17.62 20.90 -6.07
C ILE A 55 -16.64 21.27 -7.18
N GLN A 56 -16.43 22.57 -7.39
CA GLN A 56 -15.46 23.06 -8.36
C GLN A 56 -14.05 23.06 -7.77
N GLY A 57 -13.06 23.13 -8.65
CA GLY A 57 -11.66 23.15 -8.24
C GLY A 57 -10.77 23.90 -9.20
N GLU A 58 -9.48 23.81 -8.93
CA GLU A 58 -8.42 24.31 -9.79
C GLU A 58 -7.43 23.20 -10.10
N LYS A 59 -6.93 23.21 -11.32
CA LYS A 59 -5.77 22.44 -11.75
C LYS A 59 -4.63 23.39 -12.04
N THR A 60 -3.53 23.22 -11.35
CA THR A 60 -2.27 23.90 -11.63
C THR A 60 -1.29 22.91 -12.24
N VAL A 61 -0.77 23.22 -13.42
CA VAL A 61 0.28 22.46 -14.08
C VAL A 61 1.56 23.26 -14.03
N THR A 62 2.58 22.69 -13.38
CA THR A 62 3.91 23.28 -13.25
C THR A 62 4.89 22.46 -14.09
N THR A 63 5.58 23.16 -14.98
CA THR A 63 6.68 22.65 -15.82
C THR A 63 7.91 23.53 -15.59
N ASP A 64 9.07 23.13 -16.10
CA ASP A 64 10.30 23.92 -16.00
C ASP A 64 10.18 25.33 -16.62
N GLU A 65 9.28 25.51 -17.59
CA GLU A 65 9.14 26.76 -18.35
C GLU A 65 7.94 27.61 -17.92
N LYS A 66 6.91 26.99 -17.34
CA LYS A 66 5.60 27.62 -17.20
C LYS A 66 4.77 27.01 -16.07
N VAL A 67 3.97 27.87 -15.44
CA VAL A 67 2.85 27.50 -14.55
C VAL A 67 1.55 27.91 -15.23
N GLU A 68 0.59 26.98 -15.31
CA GLU A 68 -0.75 27.22 -15.84
C GLU A 68 -1.80 26.78 -14.83
N THR A 69 -2.76 27.64 -14.52
CA THR A 69 -3.89 27.32 -13.64
C THR A 69 -5.19 27.43 -14.41
N VAL A 70 -6.03 26.39 -14.30
CA VAL A 70 -7.32 26.28 -15.00
C VAL A 70 -8.41 25.92 -13.98
N GLN A 71 -9.56 26.60 -14.08
CA GLN A 71 -10.74 26.24 -13.29
C GLN A 71 -11.33 24.93 -13.82
N MET A 72 -11.73 24.05 -12.91
CA MET A 72 -12.32 22.76 -13.24
C MET A 72 -13.77 22.69 -12.78
N SER A 73 -14.62 22.09 -13.62
CA SER A 73 -15.94 21.66 -13.19
C SER A 73 -15.82 20.53 -12.17
N GLY A 74 -16.87 20.26 -11.40
CA GLY A 74 -16.85 19.13 -10.46
C GLY A 74 -16.75 17.78 -11.15
N GLU A 75 -17.25 17.65 -12.38
CA GLU A 75 -17.11 16.43 -13.18
C GLU A 75 -15.65 16.23 -13.63
N ASP A 76 -15.02 17.25 -14.23
CA ASP A 76 -13.63 17.16 -14.66
C ASP A 76 -12.67 16.93 -13.49
N LEU A 77 -12.96 17.58 -12.35
CA LEU A 77 -12.20 17.40 -11.12
C LEU A 77 -12.32 15.96 -10.64
N ALA A 78 -13.55 15.44 -10.50
CA ALA A 78 -13.79 14.07 -10.07
C ALA A 78 -13.14 13.02 -10.99
N ASP A 79 -13.19 13.23 -12.30
CA ASP A 79 -12.50 12.37 -13.27
C ASP A 79 -10.98 12.42 -13.10
N SER A 80 -10.41 13.53 -12.64
CA SER A 80 -8.98 13.61 -12.33
C SER A 80 -8.59 12.76 -11.11
N TYR A 81 -9.46 12.62 -10.10
CA TYR A 81 -9.19 11.75 -8.94
C TYR A 81 -9.29 10.25 -9.28
N SER A 82 -9.93 9.89 -10.39
CA SER A 82 -10.01 8.49 -10.84
C SER A 82 -8.63 7.87 -11.08
N ILE A 83 -7.57 8.67 -11.30
CA ILE A 83 -6.19 8.21 -11.42
C ILE A 83 -5.72 7.45 -10.17
N LEU A 84 -6.27 7.75 -8.99
CA LEU A 84 -5.94 7.08 -7.74
C LEU A 84 -6.47 5.63 -7.72
N LEU A 85 -7.53 5.32 -8.49
CA LEU A 85 -8.06 3.95 -8.59
C LEU A 85 -7.05 2.98 -9.18
N ASP A 86 -6.10 3.48 -9.97
CA ASP A 86 -5.00 2.67 -10.53
C ASP A 86 -3.96 2.26 -9.49
N LEU A 87 -4.04 2.76 -8.25
CA LEU A 87 -3.21 2.33 -7.12
C LEU A 87 -3.75 1.06 -6.43
N ASN A 88 -4.81 0.46 -6.97
CA ASN A 88 -5.39 -0.74 -6.40
C ASN A 88 -4.44 -1.94 -6.46
N ILE A 89 -4.01 -2.38 -5.29
CA ILE A 89 -3.22 -3.60 -5.10
C ILE A 89 -4.07 -4.78 -4.60
N ASP A 90 -5.34 -4.55 -4.27
CA ASP A 90 -6.29 -5.55 -3.78
C ASP A 90 -6.97 -6.36 -4.90
N LEU A 91 -6.15 -6.85 -5.83
CA LEU A 91 -6.63 -7.77 -6.86
C LEU A 91 -6.15 -9.19 -6.53
N PRO A 92 -6.99 -10.23 -6.70
CA PRO A 92 -6.61 -11.61 -6.36
C PRO A 92 -5.34 -12.10 -7.07
N ASN A 93 -5.05 -11.60 -8.27
CA ASN A 93 -3.84 -11.94 -9.04
C ASN A 93 -2.57 -11.20 -8.56
N LEU A 94 -2.68 -10.32 -7.57
CA LEU A 94 -1.59 -9.57 -6.96
C LEU A 94 -1.20 -10.08 -5.58
N PHE A 95 -1.97 -11.01 -5.00
CA PHE A 95 -1.67 -11.60 -3.69
C PHE A 95 -0.29 -12.26 -3.67
N GLY A 96 0.49 -11.96 -2.63
CA GLY A 96 1.88 -12.43 -2.49
C GLY A 96 2.90 -11.75 -3.41
N ARG A 97 2.49 -10.76 -4.23
CA ARG A 97 3.41 -10.01 -5.11
C ARG A 97 3.85 -8.67 -4.52
N TYR A 98 3.30 -8.31 -3.36
CA TYR A 98 3.68 -7.14 -2.56
C TYR A 98 4.17 -7.59 -1.19
N GLY A 99 5.23 -6.93 -0.71
CA GLY A 99 5.59 -6.93 0.70
C GLY A 99 4.92 -5.76 1.39
N CYS A 100 4.82 -5.83 2.72
CA CYS A 100 4.22 -4.79 3.53
C CYS A 100 5.07 -4.48 4.77
N ASP A 101 4.98 -3.25 5.24
CA ASP A 101 5.52 -2.77 6.51
C ASP A 101 4.45 -1.90 7.21
N SER A 102 4.41 -1.93 8.53
CA SER A 102 3.45 -1.16 9.32
C SER A 102 4.14 -0.59 10.54
N THR A 103 4.01 0.73 10.71
CA THR A 103 4.51 1.44 11.90
C THR A 103 3.36 2.21 12.53
N SER A 104 3.28 2.19 13.85
CA SER A 104 2.29 2.98 14.59
C SER A 104 2.93 3.70 15.77
N SER A 105 2.60 4.99 15.92
CA SER A 105 3.08 5.85 17.00
C SER A 105 2.09 6.98 17.26
N ASN A 106 1.77 7.25 18.54
CA ASN A 106 0.96 8.41 18.96
C ASN A 106 -0.36 8.62 18.18
N GLY A 107 -1.15 7.55 17.98
CA GLY A 107 -2.42 7.63 17.24
C GLY A 107 -2.26 7.69 15.70
N GLN A 108 -1.04 7.78 15.21
CA GLN A 108 -0.72 7.68 13.78
C GLN A 108 -0.33 6.24 13.43
N ARG A 109 -0.83 5.72 12.32
CA ARG A 109 -0.44 4.43 11.73
C ARG A 109 -0.06 4.65 10.27
N VAL A 110 1.11 4.17 9.87
CA VAL A 110 1.60 4.22 8.49
C VAL A 110 1.77 2.80 7.99
N GLU A 111 1.09 2.48 6.90
CA GLU A 111 1.19 1.20 6.21
C GLU A 111 1.81 1.41 4.85
N SER A 112 2.87 0.67 4.57
CA SER A 112 3.59 0.72 3.30
C SER A 112 3.52 -0.63 2.61
N PHE A 113 3.25 -0.62 1.32
CA PHE A 113 3.24 -1.78 0.44
C PHE A 113 4.26 -1.53 -0.67
N PHE A 114 5.10 -2.52 -0.95
CA PHE A 114 6.15 -2.41 -1.96
C PHE A 114 6.16 -3.63 -2.87
N ALA A 115 6.30 -3.38 -4.17
CA ALA A 115 6.29 -4.44 -5.17
C ALA A 115 7.51 -5.36 -5.01
N LEU A 116 7.26 -6.67 -4.92
CA LEU A 116 8.31 -7.70 -4.94
C LEU A 116 8.69 -8.08 -6.39
N ASP A 117 7.81 -7.80 -7.35
CA ASP A 117 8.00 -8.08 -8.77
C ASP A 117 8.19 -6.77 -9.58
N HIS A 118 9.27 -6.74 -10.36
CA HIS A 118 9.61 -5.64 -11.25
C HIS A 118 8.63 -5.46 -12.42
N ASN A 119 7.64 -6.33 -12.63
CA ASN A 119 6.61 -6.17 -13.65
C ASN A 119 5.33 -5.49 -13.16
N LEU A 120 5.21 -5.23 -11.85
CA LEU A 120 4.04 -4.56 -11.28
C LEU A 120 4.01 -3.07 -11.62
N THR A 121 2.82 -2.58 -11.99
CA THR A 121 2.59 -1.15 -12.29
C THR A 121 2.78 -0.30 -11.03
N VAL A 122 2.07 -0.64 -9.95
CA VAL A 122 2.22 0.04 -8.65
C VAL A 122 3.48 -0.49 -7.98
N ARG A 123 4.45 0.40 -7.71
CA ARG A 123 5.74 0.08 -7.10
C ARG A 123 5.72 0.23 -5.59
N TYR A 124 4.95 1.21 -5.14
CA TYR A 124 4.86 1.60 -3.76
C TYR A 124 3.48 2.19 -3.51
N LEU A 125 2.89 1.84 -2.38
CA LEU A 125 1.68 2.46 -1.85
C LEU A 125 1.92 2.69 -0.36
N GLN A 126 1.64 3.89 0.13
CA GLN A 126 1.68 4.22 1.54
C GLN A 126 0.36 4.85 1.96
N LEU A 127 -0.16 4.37 3.07
CA LEU A 127 -1.39 4.83 3.68
C LEU A 127 -1.07 5.34 5.08
N THR A 128 -1.45 6.58 5.35
CA THR A 128 -1.28 7.19 6.67
C THR A 128 -2.63 7.42 7.29
N TYR A 129 -2.82 6.80 8.45
CA TYR A 129 -4.00 6.91 9.28
C TYR A 129 -3.71 7.74 10.53
N VAL A 130 -4.70 8.49 11.00
CA VAL A 130 -4.73 9.13 12.32
C VAL A 130 -6.06 8.78 12.97
N ASP A 131 -6.00 8.22 14.19
CA ASP A 131 -7.19 7.76 14.92
C ASP A 131 -8.09 6.83 14.07
N ASP A 132 -7.44 5.91 13.33
CA ASP A 132 -8.04 4.96 12.38
C ASP A 132 -8.70 5.56 11.13
N GLU A 133 -8.63 6.87 10.93
CA GLU A 133 -9.08 7.53 9.70
C GLU A 133 -7.92 7.70 8.71
N LEU A 134 -8.12 7.33 7.43
CA LEU A 134 -7.14 7.58 6.37
C LEU A 134 -7.06 9.09 6.10
N ILE A 135 -5.89 9.69 6.31
CA ILE A 135 -5.67 11.12 6.11
C ILE A 135 -4.77 11.44 4.93
N TYR A 136 -3.93 10.50 4.52
CA TYR A 136 -2.98 10.69 3.43
C TYR A 136 -2.69 9.38 2.71
N LEU A 137 -2.59 9.47 1.39
CA LEU A 137 -2.28 8.37 0.50
C LEU A 137 -1.16 8.80 -0.44
N GLU A 138 -0.12 7.98 -0.55
CA GLU A 138 0.97 8.16 -1.51
C GLU A 138 1.14 6.90 -2.34
N GLY A 139 1.22 7.03 -3.66
CA GLY A 139 1.41 5.93 -4.57
C GLY A 139 2.45 6.24 -5.63
N ARG A 140 3.45 5.37 -5.78
CA ARG A 140 4.39 5.41 -6.91
C ARG A 140 4.05 4.32 -7.88
N ARG A 141 3.86 4.69 -9.14
CA ARG A 141 3.57 3.74 -10.22
C ARG A 141 4.42 4.03 -11.45
N LYS A 142 4.71 2.98 -12.19
CA LYS A 142 5.39 3.05 -13.48
C LYS A 142 4.42 2.72 -14.59
N VAL A 143 4.13 3.68 -15.44
CA VAL A 143 3.29 3.53 -16.63
C VAL A 143 4.13 3.73 -17.89
N GLY A 144 3.65 3.23 -19.03
CA GLY A 144 4.33 3.36 -20.31
C GLY A 144 4.75 2.03 -20.95
N SER A 145 5.73 2.09 -21.84
CA SER A 145 6.17 0.99 -22.69
C SER A 145 7.69 0.83 -22.65
N VAL A 146 8.21 -0.16 -23.38
CA VAL A 146 9.66 -0.33 -23.59
C VAL A 146 10.32 0.92 -24.18
N LEU A 147 9.57 1.73 -24.95
CA LEU A 147 10.10 2.89 -25.66
C LEU A 147 10.05 4.19 -24.82
N ALA A 148 9.18 4.24 -23.82
CA ALA A 148 8.96 5.40 -22.96
C ALA A 148 8.47 4.95 -21.58
N ALA A 149 9.24 5.29 -20.55
CA ALA A 149 8.89 5.05 -19.16
C ALA A 149 8.37 6.35 -18.54
N ILE A 150 7.28 6.23 -17.78
CA ILE A 150 6.67 7.33 -17.05
C ILE A 150 6.56 6.87 -15.60
N ASP A 151 7.39 7.42 -14.74
CA ASP A 151 7.26 7.23 -13.30
C ASP A 151 6.35 8.34 -12.76
N GLN A 152 5.31 7.94 -12.04
CA GLN A 152 4.34 8.86 -11.45
C GLN A 152 4.33 8.70 -9.94
N ASN A 153 4.44 9.81 -9.21
CA ASN A 153 4.11 9.89 -7.79
C ASN A 153 2.75 10.57 -7.64
N LEU A 154 1.85 9.90 -6.96
CA LEU A 154 0.51 10.39 -6.65
C LEU A 154 0.47 10.62 -5.13
N GLU A 155 0.19 11.84 -4.71
CA GLU A 155 0.10 12.24 -3.31
C GLU A 155 -1.29 12.84 -3.10
N TRP A 156 -2.10 12.24 -2.23
CA TRP A 156 -3.44 12.73 -1.93
C TRP A 156 -3.56 13.01 -0.43
N ASN A 157 -3.80 14.27 -0.09
CA ASN A 157 -4.17 14.68 1.26
C ASN A 157 -5.70 14.69 1.37
N LEU A 158 -6.26 13.75 2.12
CA LEU A 158 -7.71 13.58 2.23
C LEU A 158 -8.36 14.70 3.05
N GLN A 159 -7.61 15.35 3.95
CA GLN A 159 -8.11 16.42 4.79
C GLN A 159 -8.30 17.74 4.01
N SER A 160 -7.34 18.10 3.17
CA SER A 160 -7.45 19.28 2.29
C SER A 160 -8.14 18.97 0.97
N GLY A 161 -8.26 17.68 0.62
CA GLY A 161 -8.66 17.24 -0.70
C GLY A 161 -7.56 17.36 -1.75
N GLN A 162 -6.41 17.97 -1.48
CA GLN A 162 -5.39 18.24 -2.49
C GLN A 162 -4.80 16.94 -3.06
N LEU A 163 -4.81 16.82 -4.39
CA LEU A 163 -4.13 15.75 -5.12
C LEU A 163 -2.97 16.34 -5.91
N THR A 164 -1.77 15.80 -5.70
CA THR A 164 -0.55 16.15 -6.43
C THR A 164 -0.09 14.95 -7.25
N VAL A 165 0.18 15.18 -8.53
CA VAL A 165 0.68 14.19 -9.49
C VAL A 165 2.01 14.67 -10.03
N LYS A 166 3.10 14.07 -9.58
CA LYS A 166 4.45 14.32 -10.09
C LYS A 166 4.77 13.30 -11.16
N VAL A 167 5.21 13.75 -12.33
CA VAL A 167 5.51 12.89 -13.46
C VAL A 167 6.95 13.09 -13.89
N ASP A 168 7.72 11.99 -13.92
CA ASP A 168 9.03 11.90 -14.53
C ASP A 168 8.90 11.04 -15.81
N TYR A 169 8.97 11.69 -16.96
CA TYR A 169 8.93 11.04 -18.27
C TYR A 169 10.35 10.87 -18.80
N LYS A 170 10.70 9.65 -19.24
CA LYS A 170 11.96 9.36 -19.94
C LYS A 170 11.73 8.46 -21.15
N ASN A 171 12.39 8.75 -22.27
CA ASN A 171 12.35 7.87 -23.45
C ASN A 171 13.73 7.46 -23.96
N LEU A 172 13.76 6.44 -24.82
CA LEU A 172 14.99 5.89 -25.39
C LEU A 172 15.77 6.87 -26.29
N PHE A 173 15.14 7.99 -26.67
CA PHE A 173 15.78 9.05 -27.44
C PHE A 173 16.44 10.13 -26.56
N GLY A 174 16.50 9.91 -25.24
CA GLY A 174 17.11 10.82 -24.28
C GLY A 174 16.29 12.07 -24.00
N ARG A 175 14.98 12.08 -24.33
CA ARG A 175 14.10 13.17 -23.90
C ARG A 175 13.59 12.89 -22.50
N GLU A 176 13.71 13.89 -21.65
CA GLU A 176 13.24 13.87 -20.28
C GLU A 176 12.31 15.06 -20.07
N TYR A 177 11.18 14.84 -19.39
CA TYR A 177 10.26 15.89 -19.00
C TYR A 177 9.83 15.66 -17.55
N PHE A 178 9.96 16.68 -16.73
CA PHE A 178 9.36 16.71 -15.40
C PHE A 178 8.19 17.68 -15.41
N TYR A 179 7.06 17.24 -14.84
CA TYR A 179 5.97 18.14 -14.56
C TYR A 179 5.19 17.70 -13.32
N GLU A 180 4.62 18.69 -12.64
CA GLU A 180 3.78 18.52 -11.47
C GLU A 180 2.38 19.03 -11.79
N ILE A 181 1.37 18.28 -11.42
CA ILE A 181 -0.03 18.66 -11.54
C ILE A 181 -0.64 18.65 -10.15
N GLU A 182 -1.16 19.79 -9.73
CA GLU A 182 -1.87 19.93 -8.46
C GLU A 182 -3.34 20.19 -8.72
N PHE A 183 -4.20 19.47 -8.01
CA PHE A 183 -5.64 19.63 -8.01
C PHE A 183 -6.08 20.12 -6.63
N PHE A 184 -6.85 21.19 -6.61
CA PHE A 184 -7.38 21.80 -5.39
C PHE A 184 -8.89 21.87 -5.44
N VAL A 185 -9.54 21.46 -4.36
CA VAL A 185 -10.97 21.69 -4.13
C VAL A 185 -11.18 23.12 -3.65
N LYS A 186 -12.14 23.84 -4.24
CA LYS A 186 -12.61 25.13 -3.73
C LYS A 186 -13.80 24.91 -2.81
N ASN A 187 -13.66 25.34 -1.57
CA ASN A 187 -14.74 25.42 -0.59
C ASN A 187 -15.56 26.71 -0.77
#